data_AF-A0A945PCT8-F1
#
_entry.id   AF-A0A945PCT8-F1
#
_cell.length_a   1.000
_cell.length_b   1.000
_cell.length_c   1.000
_cell.angle_alpha   90.00
_cell.angle_beta   90.00
_cell.angle_gamma   90.00
#
_symmetry.space_group_name_H-M   'P 1'
#
loop_
_entity.id
_entity.type
_entity.pdbx_description
1 polymer ?
#
loop_
_entity_poly.entity_id
_entity_poly.type
_entity_poly.pdbx_seq_one_letter_code
_entity_poly.pdbx_strand_id
1 'polypeptide(L)'
;MTEESDPHVSETNVDRLWENLKRGLQDGAELAMNKAEELTQVGRARLDVAAAKTRLGRLQAELGGLAFTRLEAGNHVSDEDAEVSALRDQIRQATAELQDAEEAHSDVRRNPGTDQA
;
A
#
# COMPACT_ATOMS: atom_id res chain seq x y z
N MET A 1 -41.95 55.99 -14.17
CA MET A 1 -40.55 55.60 -13.87
C MET A 1 -40.65 54.37 -13.00
N THR A 2 -40.74 53.20 -13.64
CA THR A 2 -40.83 51.89 -12.99
C THR A 2 -40.00 50.97 -13.87
N GLU A 3 -38.86 50.55 -13.33
CA GLU A 3 -37.91 49.64 -13.97
C GLU A 3 -38.61 48.31 -14.27
N GLU A 4 -38.64 47.98 -15.55
CA GLU A 4 -39.02 46.68 -16.08
C GLU A 4 -37.91 45.69 -15.69
N SER A 5 -38.12 44.93 -14.60
CA SER A 5 -37.23 43.82 -14.25
C SER A 5 -37.41 42.71 -15.28
N ASP A 6 -36.43 42.58 -16.16
CA ASP A 6 -36.39 41.67 -17.29
C ASP A 6 -36.32 40.19 -16.81
N PRO A 7 -37.36 39.37 -17.00
CA PRO A 7 -37.47 38.03 -16.40
C PRO A 7 -36.47 37.01 -16.98
N HIS A 8 -35.93 37.24 -18.18
CA HIS A 8 -35.02 36.31 -18.86
C HIS A 8 -33.62 36.22 -18.21
N VAL A 9 -33.20 37.21 -17.43
CA VAL A 9 -31.87 37.23 -16.78
C VAL A 9 -31.84 36.34 -15.52
N SER A 10 -33.01 36.08 -14.91
CA SER A 10 -33.12 35.22 -13.72
C SER A 10 -33.02 33.74 -14.07
N GLU A 11 -33.71 33.30 -15.13
CA GLU A 11 -33.79 31.89 -15.54
C GLU A 11 -32.42 31.36 -16.01
N THR A 12 -31.71 32.15 -16.82
CA THR A 12 -30.35 31.84 -17.29
C THR A 12 -29.30 31.79 -16.17
N ASN A 13 -29.51 32.54 -15.08
CA ASN A 13 -28.59 32.52 -13.94
C ASN A 13 -28.80 31.26 -13.07
N VAL A 14 -30.06 30.81 -12.92
CA VAL A 14 -30.38 29.55 -12.24
C VAL A 14 -29.83 28.35 -13.00
N ASP A 15 -29.97 28.31 -14.33
CA ASP A 15 -29.39 27.25 -15.16
C ASP A 15 -27.87 27.17 -15.02
N ARG A 16 -27.19 28.33 -15.01
CA ARG A 16 -25.74 28.39 -14.81
C ARG A 16 -25.32 27.88 -13.43
N LEU A 17 -26.08 28.20 -12.37
CA LEU A 17 -25.82 27.70 -11.02
C LEU A 17 -26.00 26.18 -10.95
N TRP A 18 -27.04 25.65 -11.62
CA TRP A 18 -27.30 24.22 -11.69
C TRP A 18 -26.20 23.47 -12.45
N GLU A 19 -25.74 23.97 -13.59
CA GLU A 19 -24.62 23.38 -14.34
C GLU A 19 -23.31 23.43 -13.56
N ASN A 20 -23.05 24.52 -12.83
CA ASN A 20 -21.89 24.61 -11.94
C ASN A 20 -21.97 23.58 -10.80
N LEU A 21 -23.16 23.35 -10.23
CA LEU A 21 -23.37 22.35 -9.18
C LEU A 21 -23.16 20.93 -9.70
N LYS A 22 -23.71 20.61 -10.88
CA LYS A 22 -23.48 19.31 -11.53
C LYS A 22 -21.99 19.06 -11.76
N ARG A 23 -21.28 20.05 -12.30
CA ARG A 23 -19.83 19.94 -12.52
C ARG A 23 -19.08 19.75 -11.21
N GLY A 24 -19.38 20.54 -10.18
CA GLY A 24 -18.75 20.38 -8.87
C GLY A 24 -19.00 19.00 -8.24
N LEU A 25 -20.18 18.41 -8.45
CA LEU A 25 -20.48 17.04 -8.01
C LEU A 25 -19.68 16.00 -8.80
N GLN A 26 -19.56 16.17 -10.12
CA GLN A 26 -18.76 15.28 -10.98
C GLN A 26 -17.28 15.35 -10.63
N ASP A 27 -16.72 16.55 -10.52
CA ASP A 27 -15.33 16.78 -10.11
C ASP A 27 -15.07 16.19 -8.71
N GLY A 28 -16.03 16.34 -7.79
CA GLY A 28 -15.95 15.76 -6.45
C GLY A 28 -15.98 14.23 -6.45
N ALA A 29 -16.80 13.62 -7.32
CA ALA A 29 -16.84 12.17 -7.48
C ALA A 29 -15.54 11.63 -8.06
N GLU A 30 -14.98 12.30 -9.07
CA GLU A 30 -13.69 11.95 -9.67
C GLU A 30 -12.56 12.04 -8.64
N LEU A 31 -12.52 13.13 -7.86
CA LEU A 31 -11.54 13.29 -6.78
C LEU A 31 -11.65 12.18 -5.72
N ALA A 32 -12.88 11.82 -5.33
CA ALA A 32 -13.11 10.75 -4.35
C ALA A 32 -12.68 9.38 -4.89
N MET A 33 -12.92 9.10 -6.18
CA MET A 33 -12.47 7.87 -6.84
C MET A 33 -10.95 7.78 -6.88
N ASN A 34 -10.27 8.83 -7.35
CA ASN A 34 -8.82 8.90 -7.36
C ASN A 34 -8.26 8.67 -5.96
N LYS A 35 -8.86 9.29 -4.94
CA LYS A 35 -8.38 9.10 -3.56
C LYS A 35 -8.60 7.68 -3.04
N ALA A 36 -9.71 7.05 -3.40
CA ALA A 36 -9.99 5.66 -3.04
C ALA A 36 -8.99 4.69 -3.68
N GLU A 37 -8.59 4.96 -4.93
CA GLU A 37 -7.57 4.18 -5.63
C GLU A 37 -6.20 4.32 -4.96
N GLU A 38 -5.76 5.54 -4.68
CA GLU A 38 -4.50 5.80 -3.96
C GLU A 38 -4.45 5.05 -2.61
N LEU A 39 -5.53 5.12 -1.83
CA LEU A 39 -5.61 4.45 -0.54
C LEU A 39 -5.59 2.92 -0.69
N THR A 40 -6.21 2.40 -1.74
CA THR A 40 -6.16 0.97 -2.07
C THR A 40 -4.74 0.53 -2.40
N GLN A 41 -4.02 1.29 -3.22
CA GLN A 41 -2.63 1.00 -3.59
C GLN A 41 -1.71 1.00 -2.36
N VAL A 42 -1.79 2.04 -1.52
CA VAL A 42 -1.02 2.11 -0.26
C VAL A 42 -1.40 0.95 0.66
N GLY A 43 -2.69 0.65 0.79
CA GLY A 43 -3.20 -0.45 1.60
C GLY A 43 -2.63 -1.80 1.14
N ARG A 44 -2.57 -2.03 -0.17
CA ARG A 44 -2.01 -3.25 -0.75
C ARG A 44 -0.52 -3.37 -0.44
N ALA A 45 0.26 -2.32 -0.70
CA ALA A 45 1.70 -2.33 -0.42
C ALA A 45 2.00 -2.56 1.08
N ARG A 46 1.16 -2.04 1.99
CA ARG A 46 1.27 -2.34 3.44
C ARG A 46 1.02 -3.81 3.76
N LEU A 47 0.07 -4.46 3.09
CA LEU A 47 -0.20 -5.89 3.27
C LEU A 47 0.96 -6.75 2.76
N ASP A 48 1.56 -6.37 1.63
CA ASP A 48 2.71 -7.08 1.08
C ASP A 48 3.92 -7.01 2.05
N VAL A 49 4.20 -5.84 2.64
CA VAL A 49 5.19 -5.69 3.72
C VAL A 49 4.86 -6.57 4.93
N ALA A 50 3.60 -6.60 5.37
CA ALA A 50 3.19 -7.43 6.50
C ALA A 50 3.40 -8.92 6.22
N ALA A 51 3.04 -9.38 5.02
CA ALA A 51 3.26 -10.75 4.59
C ALA A 51 4.75 -11.13 4.57
N ALA A 52 5.61 -10.26 4.04
CA ALA A 52 7.06 -10.45 4.04
C ALA A 52 7.63 -10.54 5.47
N LYS A 53 7.19 -9.65 6.38
CA LYS A 53 7.57 -9.68 7.80
C LYS A 53 7.15 -10.98 8.48
N THR A 54 5.91 -11.43 8.26
CA THR A 54 5.42 -12.70 8.81
C THR A 54 6.24 -13.88 8.29
N ARG A 55 6.57 -13.91 7.00
CA ARG A 55 7.41 -14.95 6.40
C ARG A 55 8.80 -14.98 7.03
N LEU A 56 9.46 -13.82 7.13
CA LEU A 56 10.78 -13.70 7.74
C LEU A 56 10.76 -14.14 9.21
N GLY A 57 9.79 -13.68 9.98
CA GLY A 57 9.63 -14.05 11.39
C GLY A 57 9.43 -15.55 11.58
N ARG A 58 8.64 -16.21 10.71
CA ARG A 58 8.47 -17.66 10.73
C ARG A 58 9.78 -18.40 10.50
N LEU A 59 10.56 -18.00 9.49
CA LEU A 59 11.85 -18.62 9.18
C LEU A 59 12.88 -18.43 10.30
N GLN A 60 12.93 -17.24 10.89
CA GLN A 60 13.79 -16.96 12.04
C GLN A 60 13.40 -17.79 13.26
N ALA A 61 12.10 -17.97 13.52
CA ALA A 61 11.61 -18.83 14.59
C ALA A 61 11.94 -20.31 14.33
N GLU A 62 11.86 -20.77 13.09
CA GLU A 62 12.22 -22.13 12.69
C GLU A 62 13.72 -22.39 12.91
N LEU A 63 14.59 -21.49 12.46
CA LEU A 63 16.03 -21.57 12.72
C LEU A 63 16.35 -21.50 14.22
N GLY A 64 15.68 -20.61 14.96
CA GLY A 64 15.83 -20.49 16.41
C GLY A 64 15.41 -21.76 17.14
N GLY A 65 14.29 -22.37 16.74
CA GLY A 65 13.81 -23.65 17.28
C GLY A 65 14.81 -24.77 17.01
N LEU A 66 15.32 -24.86 15.79
CA LEU A 66 16.35 -25.83 15.41
C LEU A 66 17.62 -25.67 16.25
N ALA A 67 18.13 -24.44 16.36
CA ALA A 67 19.31 -24.14 17.16
C ALA A 67 19.08 -24.49 18.63
N PHE A 68 17.94 -24.12 19.19
CA PHE A 68 17.56 -24.43 20.57
C PHE A 68 17.55 -25.94 20.83
N THR A 69 16.85 -26.73 20.00
CA THR A 69 16.78 -28.19 20.14
C THR A 69 18.17 -28.84 20.09
N ARG A 70 19.07 -28.34 19.23
CA ARG A 70 20.43 -28.88 19.15
C ARG A 70 21.25 -28.57 20.39
N LEU A 71 21.17 -27.34 20.89
CA LEU A 71 21.85 -26.92 22.11
C LEU A 71 21.35 -27.71 23.32
N GLU A 72 20.04 -27.96 23.43
CA GLU A 72 19.45 -28.81 24.48
C GLU A 72 19.95 -30.27 24.41
N ALA A 73 20.20 -30.78 23.20
CA ALA A 73 20.80 -32.10 23.00
C ALA A 73 22.32 -32.13 23.26
N GLY A 74 22.94 -31.01 23.66
CA GLY A 74 24.40 -30.89 23.84
C GLY A 74 25.18 -30.85 22.53
N ASN A 75 24.51 -30.68 21.40
CA ASN A 75 25.12 -30.61 20.08
C ASN A 75 25.52 -29.16 19.74
N HIS A 76 26.52 -29.03 18.87
CA HIS A 76 26.88 -27.74 18.29
C HIS A 76 25.99 -27.43 17.07
N VAL A 77 25.71 -26.14 16.86
CA VAL A 77 25.05 -25.66 15.63
C VAL A 77 26.14 -25.31 14.63
N SER A 78 26.28 -26.13 13.58
CA SER A 78 27.26 -25.90 12.51
C SER A 78 26.59 -25.27 11.29
N ASP A 79 27.29 -24.33 10.67
CA ASP A 79 26.90 -23.74 9.38
C ASP A 79 27.01 -24.74 8.20
N GLU A 80 27.70 -25.87 8.39
CA GLU A 80 27.79 -26.96 7.40
C GLU A 80 26.56 -27.86 7.41
N ASP A 81 25.70 -27.72 8.42
CA ASP A 81 24.46 -28.47 8.48
C ASP A 81 23.50 -28.00 7.37
N ALA A 82 23.04 -28.95 6.55
CA ALA A 82 22.22 -28.65 5.40
C ALA A 82 20.91 -27.93 5.76
N GLU A 83 20.30 -28.26 6.89
CA GLU A 83 19.05 -27.64 7.35
C GLU A 83 19.30 -26.20 7.82
N VAL A 84 20.37 -25.99 8.60
CA VAL A 84 20.80 -24.66 9.05
C VAL A 84 21.15 -23.77 7.86
N SER A 85 21.95 -24.28 6.92
CA SER A 85 22.34 -23.54 5.72
C SER A 85 21.11 -23.18 4.86
N ALA A 86 20.18 -24.13 4.67
CA ALA A 86 18.96 -23.88 3.90
C ALA A 86 18.07 -22.82 4.55
N LEU A 87 17.88 -22.86 5.87
CA LEU A 87 17.11 -21.84 6.59
C LEU A 87 17.79 -20.47 6.55
N ARG A 88 19.12 -20.42 6.70
CA ARG A 88 19.89 -19.18 6.56
C ARG A 88 19.71 -18.56 5.18
N ASP A 89 19.81 -19.35 4.12
CA ASP A 89 19.68 -18.85 2.76
C ASP A 89 18.25 -18.39 2.46
N GLN A 90 17.24 -19.10 2.97
CA GLN A 90 15.84 -18.65 2.93
C GLN A 90 15.59 -17.36 3.71
N ILE A 91 16.23 -17.19 4.88
CA ILE A 91 16.15 -15.96 5.68
C ILE A 91 16.78 -14.79 4.92
N ARG A 92 17.93 -15.01 4.26
CA ARG A 92 18.57 -13.98 3.41
C ARG A 92 17.64 -13.57 2.27
N GLN A 93 17.05 -14.53 1.58
CA GLN A 93 16.10 -14.27 0.51
C GLN A 93 14.87 -13.51 1.03
N ALA A 94 14.25 -13.95 2.12
CA ALA A 94 13.11 -13.28 2.72
C ALA A 94 13.44 -11.87 3.25
N THR A 95 14.70 -11.63 3.64
CA THR A 95 15.17 -10.29 4.04
C THR A 95 15.24 -9.36 2.84
N ALA A 96 15.75 -9.83 1.70
CA ALA A 96 15.75 -9.07 0.45
C ALA A 96 14.31 -8.78 -0.02
N GLU A 97 13.44 -9.79 -0.02
CA GLU A 97 12.02 -9.62 -0.36
C GLU A 97 11.32 -8.59 0.54
N LEU A 98 11.66 -8.55 1.83
CA LEU A 98 11.13 -7.55 2.75
C LEU A 98 11.63 -6.15 2.41
N GLN A 99 12.91 -6.00 2.06
CA GLN A 99 13.47 -4.72 1.65
C GLN A 99 12.79 -4.19 0.39
N ASP A 100 12.62 -5.05 -0.62
CA ASP A 100 11.94 -4.71 -1.87
C ASP A 100 10.48 -4.27 -1.60
N ALA A 101 9.76 -4.98 -0.73
CA ALA A 101 8.39 -4.62 -0.34
C ALA A 101 8.32 -3.30 0.43
N GLU A 102 9.29 -3.03 1.32
CA GLU A 102 9.36 -1.78 2.08
C GLU A 102 9.71 -0.59 1.17
N GLU A 103 10.57 -0.78 0.18
CA GLU A 103 10.89 0.21 -0.85
C GLU A 103 9.65 0.51 -1.71
N ALA A 104 9.00 -0.51 -2.26
CA ALA A 104 7.78 -0.36 -3.04
C ALA A 104 6.66 0.36 -2.24
N HIS A 105 6.48 0.01 -0.97
CA HIS A 105 5.53 0.71 -0.10
C HIS A 105 5.93 2.17 0.15
N SER A 106 7.22 2.45 0.34
CA SER A 106 7.71 3.82 0.47
C SER A 106 7.45 4.64 -0.80
N ASP A 107 7.64 4.05 -1.97
CA ASP A 107 7.45 4.71 -3.26
C ASP A 107 5.98 5.00 -3.55
N VAL A 108 5.09 4.00 -3.37
CA VAL A 108 3.63 4.20 -3.49
C VAL A 108 3.13 5.24 -2.50
N ARG A 109 3.71 5.33 -1.30
CA ARG A 109 3.35 6.35 -0.31
C ARG A 109 3.88 7.75 -0.69
N ARG A 110 5.03 7.86 -1.35
CA ARG A 110 5.61 9.14 -1.80
C ARG A 110 4.92 9.67 -3.06
N ASN A 111 4.61 8.78 -4.00
CA ASN A 111 3.97 9.10 -5.27
C ASN A 111 2.71 8.24 -5.48
N PRO A 112 1.64 8.49 -4.70
CA PRO A 112 0.36 7.83 -4.95
C PRO A 112 -0.16 8.32 -6.33
N GLY A 113 -0.12 7.45 -7.35
CA GLY A 113 -0.59 7.77 -8.71
C GLY A 113 0.44 7.81 -9.85
N THR A 114 1.64 7.22 -9.70
CA THR A 114 2.64 7.14 -10.81
C THR A 114 2.57 5.88 -11.67
N ASP A 115 1.56 5.02 -11.50
CA ASP A 115 1.38 3.83 -12.35
C ASP A 115 0.65 4.19 -13.66
N GLN A 116 1.27 5.05 -14.48
CA GLN A 116 1.02 5.23 -15.91
C GLN A 116 2.35 5.52 -16.62
N ALA A 117 3.04 4.46 -17.03
CA ALA A 117 4.02 4.46 -18.11
C ALA A 117 4.08 3.07 -18.75
#